data_AF-S2KXG2-F1
#
_entry.id   AF-S2KXG2-F1
#
_cell.length_a   1.000
_cell.length_b   1.000
_cell.length_c   1.000
_cell.angle_alpha   90.00
_cell.angle_beta   90.00
_cell.angle_gamma   90.00
#
_symmetry.space_group_name_H-M   'P 1'
#
loop_
_entity.id
_entity.type
_entity.pdbx_description
1 polymer ?
#
loop_
_entity_poly.entity_id
_entity_poly.type
_entity_poly.pdbx_seq_one_letter_code
_entity_poly.pdbx_strand_id
1 'polypeptide(L)'
;MQLPDYVTEGQEGDGERRERQLVQDLSPGQVLYGNENEKPYVLESKRPSANFSAFVEIVLRATAASVGIPYESLTKDFSKTNYSSARAALNEAWKLYSFYRNWFGRLYCQPVYEMVIEEAFLRGMFELPKGAPGFYEARAFWCNVDWIGPSRGFVDPVKEITATILALQNRLMTYGEAWAETGRDFDEGYARMLEESPLLALLAPLNLSTKIGKPGKDAAPEDGEKPDEEGDPEKETGEEDE
;
A
#
# COMPACT_ATOMS: atom_id res chain seq x y z
N MET A 1 74.35 17.23 -12.23
CA MET A 1 73.69 15.93 -11.98
C MET A 1 73.37 15.37 -13.36
N GLN A 2 74.13 14.39 -13.80
CA GLN A 2 74.07 13.88 -15.17
C GLN A 2 72.77 13.09 -15.32
N LEU A 3 71.90 13.53 -16.22
CA LEU A 3 70.65 12.84 -16.49
C LEU A 3 70.97 11.41 -16.99
N PRO A 4 70.17 10.40 -16.60
CA PRO A 4 70.36 9.03 -17.09
C PRO A 4 70.34 8.98 -18.62
N ASP A 5 71.18 8.12 -19.21
CA ASP A 5 71.42 7.99 -20.67
C ASP A 5 70.16 7.82 -21.55
N TYR A 6 69.02 7.49 -20.95
CA TYR A 6 67.73 7.33 -21.63
C TYR A 6 66.88 8.60 -21.71
N VAL A 7 67.33 9.73 -21.14
CA VAL A 7 66.63 11.02 -21.19
C VAL A 7 67.34 11.95 -22.16
N THR A 8 66.79 12.10 -23.37
CA THR A 8 67.26 13.06 -24.38
C THR A 8 66.38 14.32 -24.34
N GLU A 9 67.01 15.50 -24.23
CA GLU A 9 66.34 16.80 -24.40
C GLU A 9 65.91 16.94 -25.87
N GLY A 10 64.61 17.15 -26.12
CA GLY A 10 64.06 17.22 -27.47
C GLY A 10 64.51 18.48 -28.21
N GLN A 11 65.33 18.32 -29.24
CA GLN A 11 65.52 19.35 -30.28
C GLN A 11 64.33 19.31 -31.25
N GLU A 12 63.67 20.46 -31.44
CA GLU A 12 62.71 20.70 -32.52
C GLU A 12 63.43 20.52 -33.87
N GLY A 13 63.17 19.43 -34.60
CA GLY A 13 63.71 19.33 -35.95
C GLY A 13 63.65 18.00 -36.70
N ASP A 14 63.64 16.85 -36.02
CA ASP A 14 63.79 15.56 -36.73
C ASP A 14 62.52 14.71 -36.68
N GLY A 15 61.83 14.68 -37.83
CA GLY A 15 60.60 13.95 -38.07
C GLY A 15 60.79 12.45 -38.31
N GLU A 16 61.31 11.73 -37.34
CA GLU A 16 61.02 10.29 -37.23
C GLU A 16 59.80 10.13 -36.32
N ARG A 17 58.66 9.71 -36.90
CA ARG A 17 57.47 9.36 -36.11
C ARG A 17 57.87 8.24 -35.15
N ARG A 18 58.12 8.58 -33.88
CA ARG A 18 58.30 7.60 -32.79
C ARG A 18 57.15 6.60 -32.89
N GLU A 19 57.47 5.33 -33.12
CA GLU A 19 56.46 4.27 -33.18
C GLU A 19 55.66 4.31 -31.88
N ARG A 20 54.34 4.41 -31.98
CA ARG A 20 53.46 4.47 -30.81
C ARG A 20 53.60 3.16 -30.04
N GLN A 21 54.08 3.24 -28.80
CA GLN A 21 54.13 2.07 -27.95
C GLN A 21 52.71 1.81 -27.42
N LEU A 22 52.03 0.83 -28.01
CA LEU A 22 50.72 0.37 -27.59
C LEU A 22 50.91 -0.73 -26.53
N VAL A 23 50.66 -0.39 -25.26
CA VAL A 23 50.70 -1.39 -24.18
C VAL A 23 49.33 -2.04 -24.06
N GLN A 24 49.28 -3.35 -24.27
CA GLN A 24 48.03 -4.12 -24.27
C GLN A 24 47.79 -4.88 -22.95
N ASP A 25 48.86 -5.25 -22.24
CA ASP A 25 48.78 -5.99 -20.97
C ASP A 25 49.37 -5.17 -19.82
N LEU A 26 48.64 -5.11 -18.70
CA LEU A 26 49.06 -4.41 -17.49
C LEU A 26 49.14 -5.41 -16.32
N SER A 27 50.32 -5.53 -15.70
CA SER A 27 50.48 -6.31 -14.46
C SER A 27 50.45 -5.40 -13.22
N PRO A 28 49.93 -5.86 -12.08
CA PRO A 28 49.87 -5.05 -10.85
C PRO A 28 51.25 -4.53 -10.43
N GLY A 29 51.35 -3.24 -10.13
CA GLY A 29 52.59 -2.60 -9.67
C GLY A 29 53.53 -2.09 -10.77
N GLN A 30 53.15 -2.18 -12.05
CA GLN A 30 53.93 -1.60 -13.14
C GLN A 30 53.75 -0.08 -13.21
N VAL A 31 54.86 0.63 -13.47
CA VAL A 31 54.87 2.05 -13.80
C VAL A 31 55.14 2.17 -15.30
N LEU A 32 54.16 2.66 -16.04
CA LEU A 32 54.25 2.86 -17.49
C LEU A 32 54.22 4.36 -17.79
N TYR A 33 55.05 4.78 -18.72
CA TYR A 33 55.06 6.13 -19.26
C TYR A 33 54.28 6.13 -20.58
N GLY A 34 53.26 6.99 -20.69
CA GLY A 34 52.47 7.14 -21.92
C GLY A 34 53.25 7.85 -23.03
N ASN A 35 52.74 7.79 -24.26
CA ASN A 35 53.34 8.55 -25.36
C ASN A 35 53.10 10.06 -25.15
N GLU A 36 53.82 10.89 -25.92
CA GLU A 36 53.72 12.35 -25.84
C GLU A 36 52.27 12.81 -26.10
N ASN A 37 51.74 13.65 -25.20
CA ASN A 37 50.33 14.08 -25.13
C ASN A 37 49.27 13.00 -24.76
N GLU A 38 49.66 11.78 -24.35
CA GLU A 38 48.71 10.79 -23.82
C GLU A 38 48.55 10.91 -22.29
N LYS A 39 47.29 10.90 -21.83
CA LYS A 39 46.96 10.91 -20.40
C LYS A 39 46.38 9.55 -19.99
N PRO A 40 46.76 9.01 -18.82
CA PRO A 40 46.18 7.77 -18.33
C PRO A 40 44.68 7.98 -18.03
N TYR A 41 43.83 7.16 -18.65
CA TYR A 41 42.41 7.09 -18.30
C TYR A 41 42.21 5.90 -17.36
N VAL A 42 41.90 6.18 -16.09
CA VAL A 42 41.56 5.13 -15.13
C VAL A 42 40.14 4.65 -15.44
N LEU A 43 40.00 3.36 -15.76
CA LEU A 43 38.70 2.71 -15.94
C LEU A 43 38.05 2.53 -14.56
N GLU A 44 37.36 3.55 -14.08
CA GLU A 44 36.60 3.48 -12.83
C GLU A 44 35.23 2.81 -13.04
N SER A 45 34.93 1.77 -12.24
CA SER A 45 33.57 1.24 -12.15
C SER A 45 32.73 2.12 -11.23
N LYS A 46 31.91 3.03 -11.80
CA LYS A 46 30.98 3.91 -11.07
C LYS A 46 29.75 3.17 -10.49
N ARG A 47 29.91 1.89 -10.12
CA ARG A 47 28.85 1.07 -9.51
C ARG A 47 29.18 0.79 -8.04
N PRO A 48 28.21 0.92 -7.13
CA PRO A 48 26.78 1.18 -7.36
C PRO A 48 26.46 2.65 -7.68
N SER A 49 25.49 2.88 -8.58
CA SER A 49 24.99 4.22 -8.89
C SER A 49 24.02 4.70 -7.80
N ALA A 50 24.09 5.97 -7.39
CA ALA A 50 23.13 6.58 -6.47
C ALA A 50 21.66 6.44 -6.94
N ASN A 51 21.43 6.30 -8.25
CA ASN A 51 20.12 6.18 -8.86
C ASN A 51 19.50 4.76 -8.77
N PHE A 52 20.21 3.78 -8.20
CA PHE A 52 19.72 2.40 -8.14
C PHE A 52 18.43 2.29 -7.32
N SER A 53 18.33 2.99 -6.19
CA SER A 53 17.14 2.97 -5.33
C SER A 53 15.90 3.52 -6.06
N ALA A 54 16.04 4.66 -6.76
CA ALA A 54 14.97 5.25 -7.54
C ALA A 54 14.51 4.33 -8.69
N PHE A 55 15.43 3.66 -9.36
CA PHE A 55 15.10 2.67 -10.38
C PHE A 55 14.30 1.50 -9.80
N VAL A 56 14.73 0.92 -8.67
CA VAL A 56 14.00 -0.17 -8.00
C VAL A 56 12.61 0.27 -7.58
N GLU A 57 12.46 1.49 -7.04
CA GLU A 57 11.16 2.04 -6.67
C GLU A 57 10.22 2.13 -7.88
N ILE A 58 10.69 2.62 -9.03
CA ILE A 58 9.88 2.71 -10.26
C ILE A 58 9.45 1.31 -10.72
N VAL A 59 10.35 0.34 -10.71
CA VAL A 59 10.04 -1.05 -11.10
C VAL A 59 8.99 -1.67 -10.17
N LEU A 60 9.12 -1.46 -8.86
CA LEU A 60 8.16 -1.95 -7.88
C LEU A 60 6.80 -1.26 -8.02
N ARG A 61 6.76 0.05 -8.31
CA ARG A 61 5.50 0.77 -8.59
C ARG A 61 4.82 0.27 -9.87
N ALA A 62 5.58 0.04 -10.94
CA ALA A 62 5.05 -0.54 -12.17
C ALA A 62 4.49 -1.95 -11.94
N THR A 63 5.16 -2.75 -11.12
CA THR A 63 4.70 -4.10 -10.73
C THR A 63 3.44 -4.03 -9.85
N ALA A 64 3.38 -3.09 -8.91
CA ALA A 64 2.21 -2.86 -8.08
C ALA A 64 0.98 -2.50 -8.93
N ALA A 65 1.18 -1.60 -9.90
CA ALA A 65 0.14 -1.20 -10.85
C ALA A 65 -0.34 -2.36 -11.74
N SER A 66 0.55 -3.27 -12.15
CA SER A 66 0.16 -4.41 -13.00
C SER A 66 -0.68 -5.46 -12.26
N VAL A 67 -0.44 -5.64 -10.96
CA VAL A 67 -1.21 -6.55 -10.10
C VAL A 67 -2.46 -5.87 -9.51
N GLY A 68 -2.55 -4.54 -9.57
CA GLY A 68 -3.67 -3.76 -9.02
C GLY A 68 -3.61 -3.58 -7.50
N ILE A 69 -2.43 -3.72 -6.90
CA ILE A 69 -2.20 -3.55 -5.45
C ILE A 69 -1.39 -2.27 -5.25
N PRO A 70 -1.66 -1.45 -4.21
CA PRO A 70 -0.84 -0.27 -3.91
C PRO A 70 0.62 -0.63 -3.61
N TYR A 71 1.53 0.29 -3.94
CA TYR A 71 2.97 0.13 -3.70
C TYR A 71 3.27 -0.25 -2.24
N GLU A 72 2.64 0.45 -1.31
CA GLU A 72 2.81 0.30 0.13
C GLU A 72 2.40 -1.10 0.61
N SER A 73 1.36 -1.67 -0.01
CA SER A 73 0.89 -3.02 0.31
C SER A 73 1.82 -4.10 -0.24
N LEU A 74 2.41 -3.87 -1.42
CA LEU A 74 3.33 -4.78 -2.10
C LEU A 74 4.70 -4.82 -1.41
N THR A 75 5.28 -3.65 -1.13
CA THR A 75 6.65 -3.54 -0.58
C THR A 75 6.67 -3.53 0.94
N LYS A 76 5.50 -3.36 1.58
CA LYS A 76 5.36 -3.12 3.03
C LYS A 76 6.10 -1.88 3.52
N ASP A 77 6.43 -0.97 2.62
CA ASP A 77 7.06 0.30 2.94
C ASP A 77 6.00 1.41 2.99
N PHE A 78 5.79 1.94 4.20
CA PHE A 78 4.88 3.05 4.46
C PHE A 78 5.63 4.35 4.78
N SER A 79 6.96 4.39 4.61
CA SER A 79 7.81 5.53 5.03
C SER A 79 7.45 6.85 4.36
N LYS A 80 6.94 6.82 3.13
CA LYS A 80 6.57 8.02 2.34
C LYS A 80 5.06 8.29 2.29
N THR A 81 4.27 7.66 3.17
CA THR A 81 2.80 7.68 3.10
C THR A 81 2.21 8.39 4.30
N ASN A 82 1.30 9.35 4.07
CA ASN A 82 0.56 10.01 5.14
C ASN A 82 -0.72 9.22 5.49
N TYR A 83 -1.38 9.56 6.60
CA TYR A 83 -2.56 8.85 7.06
C TYR A 83 -3.68 8.76 5.99
N SER A 84 -3.93 9.85 5.27
CA SER A 84 -5.00 9.93 4.26
C SER A 84 -4.68 9.07 3.03
N SER A 85 -3.45 9.15 2.52
CA SER A 85 -3.01 8.36 1.37
C SER A 85 -2.91 6.86 1.71
N ALA A 86 -2.47 6.51 2.92
CA ALA A 86 -2.45 5.13 3.40
C ALA A 86 -3.86 4.54 3.45
N ARG A 87 -4.84 5.31 3.96
CA ARG A 87 -6.24 4.88 4.01
C ARG A 87 -6.83 4.72 2.61
N ALA A 88 -6.57 5.66 1.71
CA ALA A 88 -7.03 5.57 0.32
C ALA A 88 -6.44 4.33 -0.39
N ALA A 89 -5.14 4.09 -0.23
CA ALA A 89 -4.45 2.92 -0.77
C ALA A 89 -5.04 1.61 -0.24
N LEU A 90 -5.22 1.48 1.08
CA LEU A 90 -5.80 0.27 1.69
C LEU A 90 -7.26 0.04 1.24
N ASN A 91 -8.05 1.11 1.08
CA ASN A 91 -9.41 1.00 0.58
C ASN A 91 -9.46 0.52 -0.88
N GLU A 92 -8.53 0.97 -1.72
CA GLU A 92 -8.42 0.50 -3.10
C GLU A 92 -8.00 -0.97 -3.16
N ALA A 93 -6.98 -1.36 -2.37
CA ALA A 93 -6.56 -2.74 -2.23
C ALA A 93 -7.71 -3.64 -1.76
N TRP A 94 -8.54 -3.14 -0.84
CA TRP A 94 -9.67 -3.89 -0.30
C TRP A 94 -10.72 -4.24 -1.35
N LYS A 95 -10.96 -3.38 -2.35
CA LYS A 95 -11.87 -3.70 -3.46
C LYS A 95 -11.39 -4.94 -4.22
N LEU A 96 -10.09 -5.00 -4.51
CA LEU A 96 -9.49 -6.14 -5.20
C LEU A 96 -9.55 -7.42 -4.35
N TYR A 97 -9.22 -7.32 -3.06
CA TYR A 97 -9.29 -8.47 -2.16
C TYR A 97 -10.72 -8.99 -1.98
N SER A 98 -11.70 -8.09 -1.88
CA SER A 98 -13.11 -8.43 -1.80
C SER A 98 -13.60 -9.06 -3.10
N PHE A 99 -13.14 -8.57 -4.26
CA PHE A 99 -13.45 -9.17 -5.55
C PHE A 99 -12.97 -10.62 -5.63
N TYR A 100 -11.69 -10.89 -5.34
CA TYR A 100 -11.17 -12.27 -5.37
C TYR A 100 -11.83 -13.17 -4.33
N ARG A 101 -12.15 -12.64 -3.15
CA ARG A 101 -12.89 -13.37 -2.11
C ARG A 101 -14.28 -13.77 -2.59
N ASN A 102 -15.04 -12.82 -3.13
CA ASN A 102 -16.38 -13.09 -3.65
C ASN A 102 -16.34 -14.04 -4.85
N TRP A 103 -15.33 -13.88 -5.72
CA TRP A 103 -15.11 -14.78 -6.85
C TRP A 103 -14.84 -16.21 -6.37
N PHE A 104 -13.95 -16.40 -5.40
CA PHE A 104 -13.63 -17.71 -4.83
C PHE A 104 -14.81 -18.32 -4.07
N GLY A 105 -15.50 -17.51 -3.25
CA GLY A 105 -16.70 -17.91 -2.53
C GLY A 105 -17.79 -18.41 -3.47
N ARG A 106 -18.07 -17.67 -4.55
CA ARG A 106 -19.14 -18.01 -5.51
C ARG A 106 -18.79 -19.17 -6.43
N LEU A 107 -17.54 -19.30 -6.88
CA LEU A 107 -17.17 -20.30 -7.87
C LEU A 107 -16.64 -21.61 -7.29
N TYR A 108 -16.06 -21.56 -6.08
CA TYR A 108 -15.48 -22.74 -5.46
C TYR A 108 -16.24 -23.15 -4.20
N CYS A 109 -16.40 -22.24 -3.25
CA CYS A 109 -17.01 -22.59 -1.96
C CYS A 109 -18.51 -22.91 -2.09
N GLN A 110 -19.26 -22.10 -2.85
CA GLN A 110 -20.70 -22.25 -3.01
C GLN A 110 -21.09 -23.59 -3.65
N PRO A 111 -20.49 -24.03 -4.79
CA PRO A 111 -20.84 -25.35 -5.35
C PRO A 111 -20.48 -26.51 -4.42
N VAL A 112 -19.35 -26.42 -3.71
CA VAL A 112 -18.95 -27.45 -2.75
C VAL A 112 -19.94 -27.53 -1.58
N TYR A 113 -20.34 -26.38 -1.04
CA TYR A 113 -21.33 -26.29 0.01
C TYR A 113 -22.69 -26.87 -0.43
N GLU A 114 -23.17 -26.48 -1.61
CA GLU A 114 -24.40 -27.00 -2.18
C GLU A 114 -24.39 -28.52 -2.35
N MET A 115 -23.28 -29.11 -2.78
CA MET A 115 -23.15 -30.57 -2.88
C MET A 115 -23.23 -31.25 -1.50
N VAL A 116 -22.60 -30.65 -0.48
CA VAL A 116 -22.64 -31.18 0.89
C VAL A 116 -24.05 -31.12 1.47
N ILE A 117 -24.76 -30.00 1.30
CA ILE A 117 -26.13 -29.83 1.79
C ILE A 117 -27.11 -30.74 1.03
N GLU A 118 -26.93 -30.88 -0.28
CA GLU A 118 -27.72 -31.81 -1.09
C GLU A 118 -27.53 -33.27 -0.63
N GLU A 119 -26.29 -33.70 -0.39
CA GLU A 119 -26.01 -35.04 0.13
C GLU A 119 -26.62 -35.24 1.54
N ALA A 120 -26.57 -34.21 2.38
CA ALA A 120 -27.18 -34.24 3.71
C ALA A 120 -28.70 -34.39 3.65
N PHE A 121 -29.34 -33.71 2.70
CA PHE A 121 -30.77 -33.85 2.42
C PHE A 121 -31.10 -35.27 1.92
N LEU A 122 -30.35 -35.79 0.94
CA LEU A 122 -30.59 -37.13 0.36
C LEU A 122 -30.41 -38.26 1.39
N ARG A 123 -29.51 -38.09 2.36
CA ARG A 123 -29.32 -39.02 3.48
C ARG A 123 -30.35 -38.87 4.60
N GLY A 124 -31.21 -37.85 4.55
CA GLY A 124 -32.17 -37.56 5.60
C GLY A 124 -31.54 -37.08 6.91
N MET A 125 -30.40 -36.38 6.85
CA MET A 125 -29.74 -35.83 8.07
C MET A 125 -30.50 -34.64 8.67
N PHE A 126 -31.38 -34.00 7.90
CA PHE A 126 -32.30 -32.97 8.36
C PHE A 126 -33.64 -33.08 7.63
N GLU A 127 -34.71 -32.64 8.27
CA GLU A 127 -36.04 -32.59 7.69
C GLU A 127 -36.40 -31.15 7.30
N LEU A 128 -37.08 -30.99 6.16
CA LEU A 128 -37.60 -29.70 5.75
C LEU A 128 -38.82 -29.32 6.61
N PRO A 129 -38.94 -28.05 7.03
CA PRO A 129 -40.11 -27.57 7.75
C PRO A 129 -41.43 -27.85 7.01
N LYS A 130 -42.47 -28.19 7.77
CA LYS A 130 -43.80 -28.48 7.21
C LYS A 130 -44.35 -27.24 6.50
N GLY A 131 -44.71 -27.39 5.22
CA GLY A 131 -45.24 -26.30 4.38
C GLY A 131 -44.18 -25.47 3.65
N ALA A 132 -42.90 -25.81 3.79
CA ALA A 132 -41.84 -25.19 3.02
C ALA A 132 -41.73 -25.83 1.61
N PRO A 133 -41.25 -25.08 0.60
CA PRO A 133 -41.00 -25.62 -0.73
C PRO A 133 -39.97 -26.76 -0.69
N GLY A 134 -40.08 -27.68 -1.65
CA GLY A 134 -39.16 -28.80 -1.76
C GLY A 134 -37.70 -28.35 -1.91
N PHE A 135 -36.74 -29.20 -1.51
CA PHE A 135 -35.32 -28.85 -1.55
C PHE A 135 -34.88 -28.35 -2.93
N TYR A 136 -35.25 -29.07 -3.98
CA TYR A 136 -34.90 -28.72 -5.37
C TYR A 136 -35.68 -27.51 -5.91
N GLU A 137 -36.89 -27.25 -5.41
CA GLU A 137 -37.70 -26.09 -5.81
C GLU A 137 -37.10 -24.78 -5.29
N ALA A 138 -36.46 -24.84 -4.11
CA ALA A 138 -35.90 -23.69 -3.42
C ALA A 138 -34.41 -23.88 -3.05
N ARG A 139 -33.64 -24.59 -3.88
CA ARG A 139 -32.22 -24.94 -3.60
C ARG A 139 -31.39 -23.72 -3.22
N ALA A 140 -31.57 -22.61 -3.94
CA ALA A 140 -30.85 -21.37 -3.69
C ALA A 140 -31.13 -20.77 -2.30
N PHE A 141 -32.34 -20.95 -1.77
CA PHE A 141 -32.68 -20.48 -0.42
C PHE A 141 -32.14 -21.43 0.66
N TRP A 142 -32.27 -22.74 0.44
CA TRP A 142 -31.77 -23.76 1.37
C TRP A 142 -30.26 -23.79 1.49
N CYS A 143 -29.55 -23.46 0.40
CA CYS A 143 -28.10 -23.43 0.34
C CYS A 143 -27.55 -21.99 0.39
N ASN A 144 -28.35 -21.02 0.84
CA ASN A 144 -27.88 -19.64 0.97
C ASN A 144 -26.90 -19.55 2.15
N VAL A 145 -25.72 -19.00 1.89
CA VAL A 145 -24.67 -18.83 2.91
C VAL A 145 -23.83 -17.60 2.58
N ASP A 146 -23.44 -16.88 3.63
CA ASP A 146 -22.53 -15.74 3.51
C ASP A 146 -21.08 -16.17 3.75
N TRP A 147 -20.21 -15.87 2.79
CA TRP A 147 -18.79 -16.18 2.86
C TRP A 147 -18.01 -15.04 3.54
N ILE A 148 -18.07 -15.03 4.87
CA ILE A 148 -17.42 -14.02 5.70
C ILE A 148 -15.91 -14.29 5.75
N GLY A 149 -15.12 -13.31 5.35
CA GLY A 149 -13.65 -13.37 5.41
C GLY A 149 -13.08 -12.52 6.55
N PRO A 150 -11.74 -12.42 6.65
CA PRO A 150 -11.12 -11.59 7.68
C PRO A 150 -11.52 -10.12 7.51
N SER A 151 -11.51 -9.37 8.61
CA SER A 151 -11.80 -7.94 8.63
C SER A 151 -10.78 -7.14 7.79
N ARG A 152 -11.24 -6.00 7.23
CA ARG A 152 -10.39 -5.02 6.55
C ARG A 152 -9.34 -4.40 7.47
N GLY A 153 -9.60 -4.37 8.78
CA GLY A 153 -8.85 -3.57 9.74
C GLY A 153 -9.22 -2.09 9.69
N PHE A 154 -8.88 -1.37 10.76
CA PHE A 154 -9.15 0.07 10.88
C PHE A 154 -7.85 0.85 10.85
N VAL A 155 -7.86 1.99 10.16
CA VAL A 155 -6.74 2.94 10.20
C VAL A 155 -6.97 3.93 11.37
N ASP A 156 -8.22 4.38 11.56
CA ASP A 156 -8.67 5.12 12.74
C ASP A 156 -9.93 4.46 13.31
N PRO A 157 -9.78 3.61 14.34
CA PRO A 157 -10.89 2.84 14.90
C PRO A 157 -12.06 3.70 15.35
N VAL A 158 -11.81 4.88 15.93
CA VAL A 158 -12.86 5.72 16.50
C VAL A 158 -13.71 6.32 15.38
N LYS A 159 -13.07 6.87 14.33
CA LYS A 159 -13.81 7.45 13.20
C LYS A 159 -14.56 6.39 12.39
N GLU A 160 -13.98 5.21 12.21
CA GLU A 160 -14.62 4.15 11.41
C GLU A 160 -15.77 3.46 12.16
N ILE A 161 -15.63 3.22 13.47
CA ILE A 161 -16.74 2.69 14.29
C ILE A 161 -17.88 3.70 14.40
N THR A 162 -17.58 5.00 14.61
CA THR A 162 -18.64 6.03 14.66
C THR A 162 -19.37 6.16 13.33
N ALA A 163 -18.67 6.06 12.19
CA ALA A 163 -19.29 5.99 10.87
C ALA A 163 -20.22 4.76 10.73
N THR A 164 -19.79 3.60 11.22
CA THR A 164 -20.59 2.36 11.19
C THR A 164 -21.85 2.48 12.05
N ILE A 165 -21.74 3.02 13.27
CA ILE A 165 -22.89 3.28 14.15
C ILE A 165 -23.87 4.24 13.48
N LEU A 166 -23.36 5.32 12.88
CA LEU A 166 -24.19 6.29 12.18
C LEU A 166 -24.88 5.67 10.96
N ALA A 167 -24.21 4.79 10.21
CA ALA A 167 -24.79 4.07 9.08
C ALA A 167 -25.93 3.13 9.52
N LEU A 168 -25.74 2.39 10.63
CA LEU A 168 -26.77 1.54 11.24
C LEU A 168 -27.98 2.37 11.70
N GLN A 169 -27.74 3.47 12.41
CA GLN A 169 -28.80 4.37 12.89
C GLN A 169 -29.62 4.97 11.74
N ASN A 170 -28.96 5.31 10.63
CA ASN A 170 -29.60 5.84 9.43
C ASN A 170 -30.13 4.76 8.47
N ARG A 171 -30.09 3.47 8.85
CA ARG A 171 -30.55 2.33 8.03
C ARG A 171 -29.87 2.24 6.66
N LEU A 172 -28.63 2.70 6.56
CA LEU A 172 -27.79 2.56 5.36
C LEU A 172 -27.07 1.20 5.33
N MET A 173 -27.01 0.52 6.47
CA MET A 173 -26.32 -0.74 6.66
C MET A 173 -27.14 -1.66 7.56
N THR A 174 -27.06 -2.97 7.34
CA THR A 174 -27.63 -3.98 8.23
C THR A 174 -26.64 -4.40 9.32
N TYR A 175 -27.14 -4.98 10.41
CA TYR A 175 -26.26 -5.51 11.46
C TYR A 175 -25.40 -6.68 10.95
N GLY A 176 -25.95 -7.53 10.08
CA GLY A 176 -25.21 -8.61 9.42
C GLY A 176 -24.00 -8.08 8.64
N GLU A 177 -24.20 -7.06 7.81
CA GLU A 177 -23.12 -6.42 7.05
C GLU A 177 -22.06 -5.78 7.96
N ALA A 178 -22.50 -5.06 9.00
CA ALA A 178 -21.57 -4.41 9.95
C ALA A 178 -20.70 -5.44 10.70
N TRP A 179 -21.28 -6.57 11.10
CA TRP A 179 -20.54 -7.65 11.75
C TRP A 179 -19.64 -8.40 10.76
N ALA A 180 -20.11 -8.64 9.54
CA ALA A 180 -19.33 -9.26 8.48
C ALA A 180 -18.08 -8.43 8.11
N GLU A 181 -18.14 -7.09 8.16
CA GLU A 181 -16.95 -6.23 8.00
C GLU A 181 -15.88 -6.45 9.09
N THR A 182 -16.31 -6.85 10.29
CA THR A 182 -15.40 -7.25 11.38
C THR A 182 -14.96 -8.71 11.28
N GLY A 183 -15.42 -9.43 10.26
CA GLY A 183 -15.13 -10.85 10.06
C GLY A 183 -15.86 -11.77 11.03
N ARG A 184 -17.01 -11.33 11.56
CA ARG A 184 -17.84 -12.09 12.50
C ARG A 184 -19.22 -12.29 11.92
N ASP A 185 -19.84 -13.40 12.31
CA ASP A 185 -21.25 -13.62 12.03
C ASP A 185 -22.13 -12.91 13.07
N PHE A 186 -23.25 -12.36 12.61
CA PHE A 186 -24.18 -11.63 13.48
C PHE A 186 -24.96 -12.59 14.38
N ASP A 187 -25.39 -13.75 13.89
CA ASP A 187 -26.23 -14.67 14.68
C ASP A 187 -25.42 -15.27 15.83
N GLU A 188 -24.18 -15.67 15.57
CA GLU A 188 -23.25 -16.12 16.61
C GLU A 188 -22.93 -14.99 17.61
N GLY A 189 -22.66 -13.79 17.11
CA GLY A 189 -22.38 -12.62 17.94
C GLY A 189 -23.54 -12.23 18.85
N TYR A 190 -24.75 -12.24 18.29
CA TYR A 190 -25.98 -11.89 19.00
C TYR A 190 -26.31 -12.90 20.10
N ALA A 191 -26.17 -14.20 19.82
CA ALA A 191 -26.34 -15.26 20.81
C ALA A 191 -25.40 -15.05 22.01
N ARG A 192 -24.11 -14.79 21.74
CA ARG A 192 -23.15 -14.49 22.81
C ARG A 192 -23.48 -13.22 23.58
N MET A 193 -23.90 -12.15 22.90
CA MET A 193 -24.32 -10.92 23.58
C MET A 193 -25.50 -11.17 24.54
N LEU A 194 -26.46 -12.02 24.17
CA LEU A 194 -27.57 -12.37 25.05
C LEU A 194 -27.10 -13.12 26.31
N GLU A 195 -26.13 -14.01 26.18
CA GLU A 195 -25.50 -14.72 27.30
C GLU A 195 -24.66 -13.79 28.20
N GLU A 196 -23.90 -12.88 27.58
CA GLU A 196 -23.01 -11.96 28.29
C GLU A 196 -23.77 -10.81 28.98
N SER A 197 -24.89 -10.34 28.41
CA SER A 197 -25.67 -9.22 28.95
C SER A 197 -26.02 -9.32 30.44
N PRO A 198 -26.58 -10.44 30.97
CA PRO A 198 -26.85 -10.57 32.40
C PRO A 198 -25.57 -10.63 33.25
N LEU A 199 -24.49 -11.23 32.74
CA LEU A 199 -23.20 -11.30 33.43
C LEU A 199 -22.53 -9.93 33.52
N LEU A 200 -22.62 -9.15 32.44
CA LEU A 200 -22.15 -7.77 32.37
C LEU A 200 -22.96 -6.83 33.25
N ALA A 201 -24.24 -7.11 33.50
CA ALA A 201 -25.02 -6.35 34.47
C ALA A 201 -24.58 -6.60 35.93
N LEU A 202 -24.04 -7.78 36.22
CA LEU A 202 -23.47 -8.12 37.55
C LEU A 202 -22.08 -7.53 37.77
N LEU A 203 -21.30 -7.41 36.70
CA LEU A 203 -20.09 -6.59 36.70
C LEU A 203 -20.52 -5.13 36.70
N ALA A 204 -20.49 -4.45 37.85
CA ALA A 204 -20.64 -2.99 37.91
C ALA A 204 -19.82 -2.36 36.76
N PRO A 205 -20.36 -1.35 36.05
CA PRO A 205 -19.73 -0.84 34.83
C PRO A 205 -18.28 -0.58 35.16
N LEU A 206 -17.39 -1.32 34.49
CA LEU A 206 -15.97 -1.04 34.51
C LEU A 206 -15.87 0.40 34.04
N ASN A 207 -15.78 1.33 34.99
CA ASN A 207 -15.50 2.74 34.77
C ASN A 207 -14.05 2.83 34.32
N LEU A 208 -13.76 2.25 33.16
CA LEU A 208 -12.56 2.50 32.41
C LEU A 208 -12.78 3.87 31.81
N SER A 209 -12.43 4.89 32.61
CA SER A 209 -12.56 6.32 32.33
C SER A 209 -12.31 6.65 30.86
N THR A 210 -13.37 6.65 30.06
CA THR A 210 -13.38 7.27 28.73
C THR A 210 -13.56 8.76 28.93
N LYS A 211 -12.48 9.42 29.37
CA LYS A 211 -12.25 10.79 28.93
C LYS A 211 -11.95 10.73 27.44
N ILE A 212 -13.00 10.62 26.63
CA ILE A 212 -12.93 11.02 25.23
C ILE A 212 -12.75 12.54 25.30
N GLY A 213 -11.50 12.98 25.19
CA GLY A 213 -11.20 14.39 24.99
C GLY A 213 -11.98 14.86 23.77
N LYS A 214 -12.65 16.02 23.89
CA LYS A 214 -13.10 16.78 22.73
C LYS A 214 -11.95 16.80 21.72
N PRO A 215 -12.19 16.55 20.41
CA PRO A 215 -11.13 16.74 19.44
C PRO A 215 -10.73 18.21 19.50
N GLY A 216 -9.52 18.46 19.99
CA GLY A 216 -8.87 19.72 19.80
C GLY A 216 -8.83 19.99 18.30
N LYS A 217 -9.22 21.21 17.93
CA LYS A 217 -8.53 21.86 16.81
C LYS A 217 -7.03 21.73 17.08
N ASP A 218 -6.26 21.52 16.01
CA ASP A 218 -4.80 21.54 15.93
C ASP A 218 -4.18 20.18 15.60
N ALA A 219 -4.17 19.88 14.30
CA ALA A 219 -3.02 19.38 13.54
C ALA A 219 -3.47 19.09 12.10
N ALA A 220 -3.73 20.15 11.33
CA ALA A 220 -3.50 20.07 9.89
C ALA A 220 -1.97 20.01 9.70
N PRO A 221 -1.43 19.11 8.86
CA PRO A 221 -0.07 19.28 8.40
C PRO A 221 -0.07 20.50 7.46
N GLU A 222 0.65 21.56 7.88
CA GLU A 222 1.11 22.59 6.97
C GLU A 222 2.11 21.94 6.00
N ASP A 223 1.67 21.67 4.77
CA ASP A 223 2.56 21.61 3.62
C ASP A 223 2.29 22.87 2.80
N GLY A 224 3.29 23.75 2.78
CA GLY A 224 3.26 24.99 2.03
C GLY A 224 3.65 24.80 0.57
N GLU A 225 3.03 25.59 -0.30
CA GLU A 225 3.68 26.23 -1.44
C GLU A 225 2.80 27.41 -1.88
N LYS A 226 3.30 28.63 -1.66
CA LYS A 226 2.82 29.81 -2.39
C LYS A 226 3.50 29.82 -3.75
N PRO A 227 2.79 30.10 -4.85
CA PRO A 227 3.40 30.73 -6.00
C PRO A 227 3.50 32.23 -5.74
N ASP A 228 4.72 32.75 -5.79
CA ASP A 228 5.00 34.17 -5.87
C ASP A 228 4.49 34.72 -7.22
N GLU A 229 3.61 35.73 -7.19
CA GLU A 229 3.46 36.67 -8.30
C GLU A 229 3.75 38.08 -7.78
N GLU A 230 4.86 38.64 -8.27
CA GLU A 230 5.16 40.07 -8.24
C GLU A 230 4.12 40.82 -9.09
N GLY A 231 3.64 41.96 -8.57
CA GLY A 231 2.84 42.93 -9.30
C GLY A 231 2.67 44.22 -8.48
N ASP A 232 3.31 45.29 -8.96
CA ASP A 232 3.52 46.61 -8.35
C ASP A 232 2.28 47.37 -7.82
N PRO A 233 2.49 48.44 -7.00
CA PRO A 233 1.42 49.23 -6.39
C PRO A 233 1.06 50.46 -7.24
N GLU A 234 -0.22 50.64 -7.57
CA GLU A 234 -0.75 51.95 -8.00
C GLU A 234 -1.89 52.41 -7.09
N LYS A 235 -1.72 53.64 -6.61
CA LYS A 235 -2.70 54.48 -5.91
C LYS A 235 -3.75 54.99 -6.89
N GLU A 236 -5.01 55.05 -6.47
CA GLU A 236 -5.98 56.10 -6.82
C GLU A 236 -7.10 56.04 -5.76
N THR A 237 -7.00 56.87 -4.70
CA THR A 237 -7.81 58.09 -4.48
C THR A 237 -9.32 57.87 -4.49
N GLY A 238 -9.89 57.85 -3.29
CA GLY A 238 -11.30 58.08 -3.03
C GLY A 238 -11.43 58.80 -1.69
N GLU A 239 -11.37 60.12 -1.73
CA GLU A 239 -11.69 61.00 -0.59
C GLU A 239 -12.88 61.86 -1.06
N GLU A 240 -14.04 61.62 -0.44
CA GLU A 240 -15.17 62.54 -0.43
C GLU A 240 -14.88 63.60 0.64
N ASP A 241 -14.93 64.89 0.30
CA ASP A 241 -15.60 65.97 1.07
C ASP A 241 -15.19 67.37 0.56
N GLU A 242 -16.21 68.23 0.43
CA GLU A 242 -16.27 69.69 0.12
C GLU A 242 -16.04 70.21 -1.31
#